data_AF-A0A503X5L4-F1
#
_entry.id   AF-A0A503X5L4-F1
#
_cell.length_a   1.000
_cell.length_b   1.000
_cell.length_c   1.000
_cell.angle_alpha   90.00
_cell.angle_beta   90.00
_cell.angle_gamma   90.00
#
_symmetry.space_group_name_H-M   'P 1'
#
loop_
_entity.id
_entity.type
_entity.pdbx_description
1 polymer ?
#
loop_
_entity_poly.entity_id
_entity_poly.type
_entity_poly.pdbx_seq_one_letter_code
_entity_poly.pdbx_strand_id
1 'polypeptide(L)'
;MKVAVLDFGKTNSKLFVFGQDGRILDERRTQPKWTRQGGFSVLDEADLHDWALGAVTAAIENHGVEGVMVSGHGCTFALVDDAALTHPILDYEQEPPAEIAARIDRRIPDYAETFSPRLPLGFNYGRHMLWLQEAAPDAFAAAKWILGYPQYWSWRLGGRPACEVSYLGCHSHLWAPRRHDFSSLVDAEGWRHQMPAFARAGTVIGEQGFGSAARPLAIHNGVHDSNAALHAYRRQGLGPVTVVSTGTWVVVLNPDCPLEALDRDRDMLVNVDVDVGPVPTIRFMGGREFAAISAGWQGPVDGAAVQRAIDAGMMALPSFAPGGPMPSRSGRLVGRTPDAGERAAVALLYVALMLDLCLDLIHSSNTVIVDGGLNTGGLLASLLAQLRPEQAFMQGASLEGSATGAAALAFESVGREFAAEPPEPVKAARFTNLAGYRDGWRDLVAGTAGKAAAR
;
A
#
# COMPACT_ATOMS: atom_id res chain seq x y z
N MET A 1 23.55 5.44 16.22
CA MET A 1 22.19 4.87 16.09
C MET A 1 22.09 3.94 14.91
N LYS A 2 21.67 2.73 15.26
CA LYS A 2 21.11 1.74 14.37
C LYS A 2 19.66 1.54 14.79
N VAL A 3 18.78 1.31 13.83
CA VAL A 3 17.35 1.12 14.07
C VAL A 3 16.94 -0.25 13.56
N ALA A 4 16.18 -1.00 14.35
CA ALA A 4 15.46 -2.17 13.87
C ALA A 4 14.12 -1.73 13.30
N VAL A 5 13.80 -2.14 12.08
CA VAL A 5 12.49 -1.94 11.47
C VAL A 5 11.79 -3.28 11.34
N LEU A 6 10.67 -3.44 12.03
CA LEU A 6 9.73 -4.52 11.81
C LEU A 6 8.79 -4.11 10.68
N ASP A 7 8.85 -4.80 9.54
CA ASP A 7 7.97 -4.58 8.40
C ASP A 7 6.97 -5.73 8.30
N PHE A 8 5.78 -5.51 8.84
CA PHE A 8 4.72 -6.51 8.96
C PHE A 8 3.77 -6.45 7.77
N GLY A 9 4.11 -7.18 6.72
CA GLY A 9 3.24 -7.44 5.57
C GLY A 9 2.24 -8.58 5.82
N LYS A 10 1.23 -8.70 4.96
CA LYS A 10 0.15 -9.72 5.09
C LYS A 10 0.64 -11.16 4.98
N THR A 11 1.64 -11.40 4.13
CA THR A 11 2.15 -12.74 3.80
C THR A 11 3.61 -12.94 4.18
N ASN A 12 4.35 -11.86 4.39
CA ASN A 12 5.74 -11.90 4.83
C ASN A 12 5.95 -10.79 5.86
N SER A 13 6.53 -11.17 6.99
CA SER A 13 6.97 -10.25 8.03
C SER A 13 8.48 -10.24 8.05
N LYS A 14 9.08 -9.07 8.09
CA LYS A 14 10.54 -8.89 8.04
C LYS A 14 11.04 -8.06 9.22
N LEU A 15 12.28 -8.28 9.61
CA LEU A 15 13.04 -7.36 10.43
C LEU A 15 14.29 -6.96 9.65
N PHE A 16 14.56 -5.66 9.59
CA PHE A 16 15.80 -5.11 9.06
C PHE A 16 16.52 -4.33 10.14
N VAL A 17 17.85 -4.44 10.19
CA VAL A 17 18.68 -3.54 10.99
C VAL A 17 19.33 -2.53 10.07
N PHE A 18 19.03 -1.25 10.24
CA PHE A 18 19.59 -0.18 9.43
C PHE A 18 20.73 0.55 10.15
N GLY A 19 21.82 0.76 9.42
CA GLY A 19 22.83 1.77 9.73
C GLY A 19 22.38 3.17 9.33
N GLN A 20 23.07 4.20 9.86
CA GLN A 20 22.79 5.59 9.49
C GLN A 20 23.12 5.90 8.02
N ASP A 21 24.06 5.14 7.45
CA ASP A 21 24.44 5.19 6.03
C ASP A 21 23.42 4.52 5.10
N GLY A 22 22.25 4.15 5.61
CA GLY A 22 21.17 3.52 4.83
C GLY A 22 21.37 2.03 4.58
N ARG A 23 22.52 1.45 4.97
CA ARG A 23 22.80 0.04 4.73
C ARG A 23 22.01 -0.87 5.66
N ILE A 24 21.52 -1.97 5.09
CA ILE A 24 20.95 -3.08 5.83
C ILE A 24 22.11 -3.93 6.40
N LEU A 25 22.17 -4.03 7.72
CA LEU A 25 23.20 -4.75 8.48
C LEU A 25 22.77 -6.17 8.85
N ASP A 26 21.47 -6.42 8.97
CA ASP A 26 20.87 -7.71 9.25
C ASP A 26 19.46 -7.75 8.71
N GLU A 27 19.02 -8.95 8.35
CA GLU A 27 17.68 -9.21 7.84
C GLU A 27 17.15 -10.54 8.36
N ARG A 28 15.89 -10.53 8.81
CA ARG A 28 15.18 -11.73 9.24
C ARG A 28 13.80 -11.76 8.63
N ARG A 29 13.28 -12.96 8.39
CA ARG A 29 11.94 -13.16 7.81
C ARG A 29 11.16 -14.20 8.58
N THR A 30 9.85 -14.01 8.64
CA THR A 30 8.86 -15.01 9.04
C THR A 30 7.60 -14.84 8.21
N GLN A 31 6.63 -15.72 8.41
CA GLN A 31 5.30 -15.62 7.81
C GLN A 31 4.27 -15.50 8.93
N PRO A 32 3.40 -14.49 8.91
CA PRO A 32 2.29 -14.42 9.86
C PRO A 32 1.33 -15.60 9.62
N LYS A 33 0.86 -16.22 10.70
CA LYS A 33 -0.11 -17.31 10.64
C LYS A 33 -1.51 -16.74 10.85
N TRP A 34 -2.43 -17.11 9.97
CA TRP A 34 -3.85 -16.76 10.06
C TRP A 34 -4.63 -18.03 10.42
N THR A 35 -5.33 -18.02 11.55
CA THR A 35 -6.03 -19.17 12.13
C THR A 35 -7.53 -18.92 12.21
N ARG A 36 -8.34 -19.98 12.25
CA ARG A 36 -9.79 -19.85 12.44
C ARG A 36 -10.16 -19.94 13.92
N GLN A 37 -10.80 -18.89 14.45
CA GLN A 37 -11.27 -18.81 15.83
C GLN A 37 -12.65 -18.14 15.86
N GLY A 38 -13.63 -18.75 16.52
CA GLY A 38 -14.97 -18.14 16.70
C GLY A 38 -15.71 -17.78 15.40
N GLY A 39 -15.43 -18.46 14.29
CA GLY A 39 -15.98 -18.13 12.97
C GLY A 39 -15.20 -17.05 12.19
N PHE A 40 -14.20 -16.44 12.80
CA PHE A 40 -13.30 -15.47 12.19
C PHE A 40 -11.97 -16.11 11.78
N SER A 41 -11.35 -15.58 10.73
CA SER A 41 -9.92 -15.72 10.43
C SER A 41 -9.20 -14.62 11.20
N VAL A 42 -8.23 -14.98 12.01
CA VAL A 42 -7.55 -14.07 12.93
C VAL A 42 -6.05 -14.32 12.91
N LEU A 43 -5.27 -13.30 13.20
CA LEU A 43 -3.82 -13.42 13.34
C LEU A 43 -3.49 -14.27 14.57
N ASP A 44 -2.56 -15.21 14.41
CA ASP A 44 -1.85 -15.80 15.54
C ASP A 44 -0.87 -14.76 16.10
N GLU A 45 -1.41 -13.85 16.90
CA GLU A 45 -0.67 -12.71 17.44
C GLU A 45 0.49 -13.15 18.34
N ALA A 46 0.30 -14.21 19.12
CA ALA A 46 1.32 -14.72 20.03
C ALA A 46 2.56 -15.23 19.27
N ASP A 47 2.37 -16.01 18.21
CA ASP A 47 3.47 -16.53 17.37
C ASP A 47 4.26 -15.39 16.71
N LEU A 48 3.57 -14.39 16.16
CA LEU A 48 4.24 -13.24 15.54
C LEU A 48 4.92 -12.34 16.59
N HIS A 49 4.30 -12.16 17.76
CA HIS A 49 4.86 -11.40 18.87
C HIS A 49 6.15 -12.04 19.40
N ASP A 50 6.15 -13.35 19.65
CA ASP A 50 7.32 -14.07 20.14
C ASP A 50 8.48 -14.01 19.15
N TRP A 51 8.18 -14.15 17.85
CA TRP A 51 9.18 -13.94 16.80
C TRP A 51 9.72 -12.51 16.80
N ALA A 52 8.85 -11.50 16.87
CA ALA A 52 9.25 -10.10 16.83
C ALA A 52 10.15 -9.74 18.03
N LEU A 53 9.76 -10.18 19.23
CA LEU A 53 10.54 -9.97 20.46
C LEU A 53 11.91 -10.65 20.37
N GLY A 54 11.97 -11.89 19.88
CA GLY A 54 13.23 -12.60 19.66
C GLY A 54 14.12 -11.93 18.60
N ALA A 55 13.53 -11.46 17.50
CA ALA A 55 14.25 -10.79 16.43
C ALA A 55 14.80 -9.42 16.88
N VAL A 56 14.03 -8.63 17.62
CA VAL A 56 14.47 -7.35 18.19
C VAL A 56 15.56 -7.57 19.24
N THR A 57 15.41 -8.56 20.13
CA THR A 57 16.43 -8.91 21.14
C THR A 57 17.75 -9.26 20.48
N ALA A 58 17.72 -10.13 19.46
CA ALA A 58 18.92 -10.49 18.72
C ALA A 58 19.53 -9.32 17.94
N ALA A 59 18.71 -8.40 17.42
CA ALA A 59 19.20 -7.19 16.78
C ALA A 59 19.93 -6.27 17.77
N ILE A 60 19.43 -6.15 19.00
CA ILE A 60 20.10 -5.42 20.07
C ILE A 60 21.43 -6.06 20.43
N GLU A 61 21.47 -7.38 20.66
CA GLU A 61 22.68 -8.09 21.09
C GLU A 61 23.78 -8.09 20.03
N ASN A 62 23.41 -8.32 18.76
CA ASN A 62 24.38 -8.45 17.69
C ASN A 62 24.82 -7.11 17.09
N HIS A 63 23.95 -6.10 17.14
CA HIS A 63 24.19 -4.84 16.44
C HIS A 63 24.17 -3.61 17.34
N GLY A 64 23.70 -3.71 18.59
CA GLY A 64 23.54 -2.55 19.47
C GLY A 64 22.49 -1.58 18.94
N VAL A 65 21.35 -2.10 18.47
CA VAL A 65 20.22 -1.30 18.04
C VAL A 65 19.74 -0.40 19.18
N GLU A 66 19.49 0.88 18.86
CA GLU A 66 19.11 1.93 19.83
C GLU A 66 17.61 2.27 19.78
N GLY A 67 16.91 1.86 18.71
CA GLY A 67 15.46 2.04 18.60
C GLY A 67 14.79 1.04 17.65
N VAL A 68 13.48 0.85 17.84
CA VAL A 68 12.63 0.00 17.00
C VAL A 68 11.48 0.81 16.39
N MET A 69 11.25 0.59 15.10
CA MET A 69 10.17 1.18 14.33
C MET A 69 9.33 0.08 13.69
N VAL A 70 8.03 0.31 13.54
CA VAL A 70 7.13 -0.63 12.86
C VAL A 70 6.59 0.01 11.57
N SER A 71 6.73 -0.70 10.47
CA SER A 71 5.95 -0.53 9.24
C SER A 71 4.94 -1.66 9.15
N GLY A 72 3.70 -1.36 8.75
CA GLY A 72 2.66 -2.39 8.68
C GLY A 72 1.69 -2.18 7.53
N HIS A 73 1.14 -3.29 7.04
CA HIS A 73 0.08 -3.27 6.06
C HIS A 73 -1.19 -2.57 6.58
N GLY A 74 -1.96 -1.96 5.67
CA GLY A 74 -3.24 -1.34 5.97
C GLY A 74 -4.36 -2.34 6.32
N CYS A 75 -5.59 -1.83 6.41
CA CYS A 75 -6.82 -2.63 6.46
C CYS A 75 -7.05 -3.50 7.72
N THR A 76 -6.28 -3.34 8.80
CA THR A 76 -6.57 -4.05 10.05
C THR A 76 -6.45 -3.14 11.27
N PHE A 77 -6.96 -3.62 12.40
CA PHE A 77 -7.03 -2.87 13.66
C PHE A 77 -6.92 -3.83 14.83
N ALA A 78 -6.49 -3.31 15.97
CA ALA A 78 -6.46 -4.02 17.23
C ALA A 78 -7.37 -3.31 18.24
N LEU A 79 -8.14 -4.10 18.98
CA LEU A 79 -8.88 -3.66 20.14
C LEU A 79 -8.10 -4.10 21.37
N VAL A 80 -7.69 -3.16 22.21
CA VAL A 80 -6.86 -3.44 23.39
C VAL A 80 -7.43 -2.82 24.65
N ASP A 81 -7.26 -3.51 25.77
CA ASP A 81 -7.41 -2.93 27.10
C ASP A 81 -6.05 -2.42 27.61
N ASP A 82 -5.84 -2.38 28.93
CA ASP A 82 -4.57 -1.95 29.52
C ASP A 82 -3.44 -2.98 29.39
N ALA A 83 -3.74 -4.25 29.07
CA ALA A 83 -2.80 -5.37 29.13
C ALA A 83 -2.72 -6.22 27.85
N ALA A 84 -3.83 -6.39 27.13
CA ALA A 84 -3.93 -7.33 26.03
C ALA A 84 -4.99 -6.95 24.98
N LEU A 85 -5.04 -7.74 23.91
CA LEU A 85 -6.14 -7.72 22.95
C LEU A 85 -7.46 -8.13 23.63
N THR A 86 -8.53 -7.37 23.40
CA THR A 86 -9.89 -7.75 23.80
C THR A 86 -10.57 -8.64 22.75
N HIS A 87 -10.01 -8.68 21.54
CA HIS A 87 -10.36 -9.61 20.48
C HIS A 87 -9.15 -9.90 19.58
N PRO A 88 -8.95 -11.13 19.08
CA PRO A 88 -7.89 -11.42 18.13
C PRO A 88 -7.96 -10.55 16.87
N ILE A 89 -6.82 -10.10 16.36
CA ILE A 89 -6.76 -9.20 15.19
C ILE A 89 -7.36 -9.91 13.97
N LEU A 90 -8.39 -9.32 13.36
CA LEU A 90 -9.07 -9.91 12.22
C LEU A 90 -8.20 -9.89 10.96
N ASP A 91 -8.28 -10.97 10.18
CA ASP A 91 -7.82 -10.99 8.80
C ASP A 91 -8.75 -10.14 7.94
N TYR A 92 -8.20 -9.12 7.26
CA TYR A 92 -8.97 -8.26 6.37
C TYR A 92 -9.44 -8.95 5.09
N GLU A 93 -8.96 -10.16 4.78
CA GLU A 93 -9.40 -10.95 3.61
C GLU A 93 -10.70 -11.73 3.89
N GLN A 94 -11.62 -11.12 4.65
CA GLN A 94 -12.91 -11.70 5.02
C GLN A 94 -14.06 -10.77 4.67
N GLU A 95 -15.11 -11.34 4.09
CA GLU A 95 -16.35 -10.62 3.83
C GLU A 95 -17.27 -10.71 5.06
N PRO A 96 -17.74 -9.57 5.61
CA PRO A 96 -18.86 -9.57 6.54
C PRO A 96 -20.06 -10.34 5.97
N PRO A 97 -20.75 -11.18 6.76
CA PRO A 97 -21.95 -11.89 6.33
C PRO A 97 -22.97 -10.96 5.67
N ALA A 98 -23.61 -11.39 4.58
CA ALA A 98 -24.45 -10.53 3.74
C ALA A 98 -25.55 -9.79 4.53
N GLU A 99 -26.14 -10.44 5.54
CA GLU A 99 -27.15 -9.85 6.41
C GLU A 99 -26.60 -8.73 7.32
N ILE A 100 -25.35 -8.85 7.78
CA ILE A 100 -24.65 -7.82 8.54
C ILE A 100 -24.20 -6.71 7.59
N ALA A 101 -23.58 -7.08 6.46
CA ALA A 101 -23.16 -6.15 5.39
C ALA A 101 -24.30 -5.19 5.00
N ALA A 102 -25.52 -5.69 4.81
CA ALA A 102 -26.69 -4.88 4.46
C ALA A 102 -27.05 -3.80 5.49
N ARG A 103 -26.68 -3.97 6.77
CA ARG A 103 -26.87 -2.99 7.85
C ARG A 103 -25.68 -2.05 7.98
N ILE A 104 -24.46 -2.59 8.03
CA ILE A 104 -23.24 -1.80 8.24
C ILE A 104 -22.89 -0.93 7.03
N ASP A 105 -23.18 -1.37 5.81
CA ASP A 105 -22.89 -0.62 4.58
C ASP A 105 -23.74 0.65 4.47
N ARG A 106 -24.81 0.79 5.28
CA ARG A 106 -25.62 2.03 5.37
C ARG A 106 -25.03 3.05 6.35
N ARG A 107 -24.07 2.63 7.17
CA ARG A 107 -23.43 3.46 8.22
C ARG A 107 -22.08 4.01 7.77
N ILE A 108 -21.49 3.47 6.70
CA ILE A 108 -20.24 4.02 6.17
C ILE A 108 -20.46 5.45 5.65
N PRO A 109 -19.48 6.36 5.81
CA PRO A 109 -19.58 7.73 5.32
C PRO A 109 -19.73 7.84 3.81
N ASP A 110 -20.18 9.01 3.35
CA ASP A 110 -20.12 9.35 1.93
C ASP A 110 -18.66 9.35 1.44
N TYR A 111 -18.47 8.90 0.20
CA TYR A 111 -17.18 9.02 -0.50
C TYR A 111 -16.68 10.47 -0.51
N ALA A 112 -17.55 11.47 -0.66
CA ALA A 112 -17.13 12.87 -0.69
C ALA A 112 -16.50 13.36 0.62
N GLU A 113 -16.80 12.71 1.76
CA GLU A 113 -16.20 13.04 3.05
C GLU A 113 -14.80 12.44 3.21
N THR A 114 -14.66 11.15 2.86
CA THR A 114 -13.47 10.34 3.21
C THR A 114 -12.58 10.02 2.02
N PHE A 115 -13.11 10.15 0.80
CA PHE A 115 -12.55 9.63 -0.44
C PHE A 115 -12.16 8.15 -0.36
N SER A 116 -12.87 7.40 0.48
CA SER A 116 -12.67 5.98 0.68
C SER A 116 -13.86 5.22 0.08
N PRO A 117 -13.69 4.58 -1.10
CA PRO A 117 -14.78 3.83 -1.71
C PRO A 117 -15.12 2.60 -0.84
N ARG A 118 -16.33 2.07 -1.03
CA ARG A 118 -16.72 0.78 -0.44
C ARG A 118 -15.96 -0.32 -1.18
N LEU A 119 -14.94 -0.86 -0.54
CA LEU A 119 -14.15 -1.99 -1.02
C LEU A 119 -14.75 -3.32 -0.49
N PRO A 120 -14.53 -4.43 -1.20
CA PRO A 120 -14.93 -5.75 -0.71
C PRO A 120 -14.08 -6.18 0.50
N LEU A 121 -14.50 -7.27 1.14
CA LEU A 121 -13.83 -7.84 2.31
C LEU A 121 -13.69 -6.81 3.46
N GLY A 122 -12.61 -6.90 4.23
CA GLY A 122 -12.20 -5.95 5.26
C GLY A 122 -11.24 -4.87 4.75
N PHE A 123 -11.17 -4.60 3.44
CA PHE A 123 -10.24 -3.60 2.89
C PHE A 123 -10.53 -2.15 3.33
N ASN A 124 -11.74 -1.88 3.84
CA ASN A 124 -11.99 -0.72 4.68
C ASN A 124 -12.11 -1.20 6.13
N TYR A 125 -11.13 -0.92 6.97
CA TYR A 125 -11.18 -1.47 8.33
C TYR A 125 -12.22 -0.80 9.23
N GLY A 126 -12.72 0.39 8.92
CA GLY A 126 -13.91 0.95 9.59
C GLY A 126 -15.17 0.12 9.33
N ARG A 127 -15.34 -0.42 8.11
CA ARG A 127 -16.40 -1.41 7.81
C ARG A 127 -16.18 -2.71 8.60
N HIS A 128 -14.93 -3.12 8.75
CA HIS A 128 -14.57 -4.32 9.52
C HIS A 128 -14.79 -4.13 11.03
N MET A 129 -14.57 -2.92 11.55
CA MET A 129 -14.92 -2.52 12.91
C MET A 129 -16.44 -2.56 13.12
N LEU A 130 -17.23 -2.03 12.18
CA LEU A 130 -18.70 -2.13 12.24
C LEU A 130 -19.17 -3.59 12.28
N TRP A 131 -18.56 -4.47 11.47
CA TRP A 131 -18.87 -5.90 11.50
C TRP A 131 -18.55 -6.50 12.87
N LEU A 132 -17.35 -6.27 13.39
CA LEU A 132 -16.95 -6.82 14.68
C LEU A 132 -17.79 -6.27 15.84
N GLN A 133 -18.21 -5.00 15.79
CA GLN A 133 -19.10 -4.41 16.79
C GLN A 133 -20.49 -5.06 16.79
N GLU A 134 -21.03 -5.45 15.63
CA GLU A 134 -22.29 -6.20 15.57
C GLU A 134 -22.12 -7.67 16.01
N ALA A 135 -20.99 -8.30 15.68
CA ALA A 135 -20.77 -9.72 15.93
C ALA A 135 -20.21 -10.04 17.33
N ALA A 136 -19.44 -9.13 17.92
CA ALA A 136 -18.79 -9.25 19.23
C ALA A 136 -18.79 -7.89 19.96
N PRO A 137 -19.96 -7.35 20.34
CA PRO A 137 -20.05 -6.02 20.99
C PRO A 137 -19.25 -5.92 22.28
N ASP A 138 -19.14 -7.01 23.05
CA ASP A 138 -18.38 -7.07 24.29
C ASP A 138 -16.88 -6.77 24.07
N ALA A 139 -16.33 -7.09 22.90
CA ALA A 139 -14.94 -6.78 22.58
C ALA A 139 -14.68 -5.27 22.51
N PHE A 140 -15.61 -4.50 21.94
CA PHE A 140 -15.54 -3.04 21.88
C PHE A 140 -15.83 -2.40 23.23
N ALA A 141 -16.74 -2.99 24.02
CA ALA A 141 -17.05 -2.52 25.36
C ALA A 141 -15.87 -2.72 26.33
N ALA A 142 -15.12 -3.82 26.17
CA ALA A 142 -13.93 -4.09 26.95
C ALA A 142 -12.71 -3.28 26.48
N ALA A 143 -12.68 -2.87 25.21
CA ALA A 143 -11.56 -2.14 24.63
C ALA A 143 -11.45 -0.74 25.23
N LYS A 144 -10.25 -0.42 25.68
CA LYS A 144 -9.88 0.95 26.06
C LYS A 144 -9.39 1.73 24.84
N TRP A 145 -8.67 1.07 23.94
CA TRP A 145 -8.11 1.69 22.75
C TRP A 145 -8.37 0.89 21.47
N ILE A 146 -8.60 1.64 20.39
CA ILE A 146 -8.56 1.14 19.02
C ILE A 146 -7.22 1.59 18.42
N LEU A 147 -6.39 0.62 18.03
CA LEU A 147 -5.07 0.87 17.46
C LEU A 147 -5.03 0.41 16.01
N GLY A 148 -4.38 1.23 15.16
CA GLY A 148 -3.93 0.77 13.85
C GLY A 148 -2.89 -0.34 13.98
N TYR A 149 -2.71 -1.16 12.94
CA TYR A 149 -1.81 -2.31 13.01
C TYR A 149 -0.36 -1.99 13.42
N PRO A 150 0.36 -1.04 12.79
CA PRO A 150 1.71 -0.70 13.22
C PRO A 150 1.72 -0.09 14.63
N GLN A 151 0.68 0.65 15.02
CA GLN A 151 0.55 1.23 16.37
C GLN A 151 0.33 0.14 17.44
N TYR A 152 -0.43 -0.91 17.12
CA TYR A 152 -0.59 -2.07 17.99
C TYR A 152 0.75 -2.68 18.32
N TRP A 153 1.61 -2.91 17.32
CA TRP A 153 2.91 -3.50 17.53
C TRP A 153 3.88 -2.60 18.29
N SER A 154 3.89 -1.28 18.00
CA SER A 154 4.66 -0.34 18.82
C SER A 154 4.18 -0.34 20.27
N TRP A 155 2.87 -0.38 20.52
CA TRP A 155 2.31 -0.50 21.86
C TRP A 155 2.70 -1.82 22.52
N ARG A 156 2.59 -2.93 21.79
CA ARG A 156 2.91 -4.27 22.27
C ARG A 156 4.38 -4.42 22.70
N LEU A 157 5.27 -3.67 22.06
CA LEU A 157 6.69 -3.60 22.41
C LEU A 157 6.99 -2.68 23.62
N GLY A 158 6.00 -1.96 24.15
CA GLY A 158 6.16 -1.08 25.33
C GLY A 158 5.94 0.41 25.05
N GLY A 159 5.49 0.79 23.84
CA GLY A 159 5.08 2.17 23.54
C GLY A 159 3.76 2.53 24.21
N ARG A 160 3.52 3.82 24.49
CA ARG A 160 2.18 4.28 24.88
C ARG A 160 1.19 4.13 23.70
N PRO A 161 -0.11 3.97 23.94
CA PRO A 161 -1.12 4.02 22.88
C PRO A 161 -1.02 5.33 22.08
N ALA A 162 -1.09 5.23 20.76
CA ALA A 162 -1.02 6.37 19.85
C ALA A 162 -1.82 6.10 18.58
N CYS A 163 -2.34 7.17 17.97
CA CYS A 163 -2.83 7.16 16.59
C CYS A 163 -1.76 7.72 15.65
N GLU A 164 -1.75 7.25 14.41
CA GLU A 164 -0.94 7.79 13.34
C GLU A 164 -1.81 8.02 12.11
N VAL A 165 -1.72 9.22 11.54
CA VAL A 165 -2.67 9.71 10.53
C VAL A 165 -2.54 8.96 9.21
N SER A 166 -1.33 8.56 8.81
CA SER A 166 -1.11 7.88 7.55
C SER A 166 -1.77 6.49 7.52
N TYR A 167 -1.90 5.85 8.67
CA TYR A 167 -2.63 4.60 8.84
C TYR A 167 -4.15 4.80 8.80
N LEU A 168 -4.66 5.85 9.48
CA LEU A 168 -6.08 6.23 9.40
C LEU A 168 -6.49 6.65 7.99
N GLY A 169 -5.59 7.31 7.26
CA GLY A 169 -5.82 7.75 5.89
C GLY A 169 -5.87 6.63 4.85
N CYS A 170 -5.48 5.39 5.18
CA CYS A 170 -5.46 4.28 4.23
C CYS A 170 -6.88 3.72 3.99
N HIS A 171 -7.68 4.46 3.21
CA HIS A 171 -9.05 4.11 2.78
C HIS A 171 -9.85 3.38 3.87
N SER A 172 -9.86 3.93 5.08
CA SER A 172 -10.36 3.25 6.29
C SER A 172 -11.83 3.50 6.58
N HIS A 173 -12.44 4.50 5.94
CA HIS A 173 -13.66 5.20 6.37
C HIS A 173 -13.56 5.99 7.68
N LEU A 174 -12.42 6.00 8.38
CA LEU A 174 -12.27 6.65 9.70
C LEU A 174 -11.70 8.06 9.65
N TRP A 175 -11.14 8.50 8.52
CA TRP A 175 -10.51 9.81 8.36
C TRP A 175 -11.21 10.63 7.30
N ALA A 176 -11.36 11.94 7.54
CA ALA A 176 -11.89 12.91 6.59
C ALA A 176 -10.75 13.83 6.12
N PRO A 177 -10.14 13.56 4.94
CA PRO A 177 -8.92 14.26 4.49
C PRO A 177 -9.07 15.78 4.33
N ARG A 178 -10.26 16.31 4.09
CA ARG A 178 -10.47 17.77 4.02
C ARG A 178 -10.59 18.44 5.38
N ARG A 179 -11.02 17.69 6.40
CA ARG A 179 -11.22 18.20 7.76
C ARG A 179 -9.98 18.09 8.63
N HIS A 180 -9.01 17.27 8.22
CA HIS A 180 -7.85 16.87 9.04
C HIS A 180 -8.30 16.34 10.41
N ASP A 181 -9.39 15.57 10.43
CA ASP A 181 -9.97 14.97 11.63
C ASP A 181 -10.63 13.63 11.27
N PHE A 182 -11.07 12.91 12.29
CA PHE A 182 -11.88 11.71 12.12
C PHE A 182 -13.14 11.99 11.29
N SER A 183 -13.58 10.97 10.57
CA SER A 183 -14.83 11.01 9.81
C SER A 183 -16.06 10.96 10.72
N SER A 184 -17.22 11.27 10.14
CA SER A 184 -18.53 11.14 10.78
C SER A 184 -18.81 9.74 11.34
N LEU A 185 -18.19 8.68 10.79
CA LEU A 185 -18.34 7.31 11.30
C LEU A 185 -17.80 7.16 12.73
N VAL A 186 -16.62 7.72 13.01
CA VAL A 186 -15.99 7.62 14.34
C VAL A 186 -16.85 8.29 15.41
N ASP A 187 -17.45 9.43 15.07
CA ASP A 187 -18.35 10.16 15.98
C ASP A 187 -19.69 9.43 16.15
N ALA A 188 -20.28 8.95 15.05
CA ALA A 188 -21.57 8.26 15.07
C ALA A 188 -21.54 6.95 15.87
N GLU A 189 -20.42 6.24 15.83
CA GLU A 189 -20.20 5.01 16.59
C GLU A 189 -19.64 5.25 17.99
N GLY A 190 -19.39 6.52 18.34
CA GLY A 190 -18.83 6.89 19.62
C GLY A 190 -17.38 6.45 19.82
N TRP A 191 -16.67 5.98 18.80
CA TRP A 191 -15.31 5.44 18.91
C TRP A 191 -14.26 6.47 19.29
N ARG A 192 -14.55 7.77 19.18
CA ARG A 192 -13.56 8.84 19.42
C ARG A 192 -12.88 8.74 20.78
N HIS A 193 -13.59 8.34 21.83
CA HIS A 193 -13.02 8.20 23.17
C HIS A 193 -12.05 7.01 23.31
N GLN A 194 -12.11 6.04 22.40
CA GLN A 194 -11.20 4.89 22.31
C GLN A 194 -10.05 5.15 21.32
N MET A 195 -10.01 6.29 20.63
CA MET A 195 -8.89 6.64 19.76
C MET A 195 -7.81 7.38 20.59
N PRO A 196 -6.59 6.84 20.72
CA PRO A 196 -5.53 7.52 21.45
C PRO A 196 -5.12 8.87 20.85
N ALA A 197 -4.31 9.62 21.60
CA ALA A 197 -3.71 10.85 21.09
C ALA A 197 -2.82 10.59 19.87
N PHE A 198 -2.87 11.50 18.90
CA PHE A 198 -2.02 11.45 17.72
C PHE A 198 -0.54 11.64 18.09
N ALA A 199 0.33 10.88 17.42
CA ALA A 199 1.75 11.13 17.35
C ALA A 199 2.19 10.98 15.88
N ARG A 200 3.15 11.78 15.43
CA ARG A 200 3.68 11.63 14.07
C ARG A 200 4.39 10.28 13.94
N ALA A 201 4.36 9.69 12.75
CA ALA A 201 5.20 8.54 12.45
C ALA A 201 6.68 8.85 12.77
N GLY A 202 7.36 7.89 13.39
CA GLY A 202 8.73 8.03 13.86
C GLY A 202 8.88 8.66 15.24
N THR A 203 7.89 9.37 15.81
CA THR A 203 8.02 9.93 17.17
C THR A 203 8.28 8.82 18.20
N VAL A 204 9.23 9.02 19.13
CA VAL A 204 9.42 8.10 20.26
C VAL A 204 8.21 8.16 21.19
N ILE A 205 7.53 7.03 21.36
CA ILE A 205 6.32 6.88 22.17
C ILE A 205 6.52 5.99 23.39
N GLY A 206 7.72 5.47 23.60
CA GLY A 206 8.10 4.74 24.80
C GLY A 206 9.57 4.36 24.78
N GLU A 207 10.06 3.94 25.94
CA GLU A 207 11.39 3.37 26.11
C GLU A 207 11.27 2.13 26.99
N GLN A 208 11.84 1.01 26.54
CA GLN A 208 11.69 -0.27 27.23
C GLN A 208 13.04 -0.98 27.36
N GLY A 209 13.30 -1.58 28.52
CA GLY A 209 14.45 -2.45 28.72
C GLY A 209 14.24 -3.79 28.02
N PHE A 210 15.20 -4.20 27.18
CA PHE A 210 15.16 -5.49 26.47
C PHE A 210 16.45 -6.28 26.74
N GLY A 211 16.30 -7.51 27.24
CA GLY A 211 17.43 -8.43 27.43
C GLY A 211 18.61 -7.81 28.18
N SER A 212 19.80 -7.90 27.58
CA SER A 212 21.07 -7.38 28.12
C SER A 212 21.40 -5.94 27.69
N ALA A 213 20.44 -5.21 27.10
CA ALA A 213 20.67 -3.87 26.57
C ALA A 213 21.24 -2.92 27.62
N ALA A 214 22.34 -2.22 27.27
CA ALA A 214 22.97 -1.25 28.15
C ALA A 214 22.09 0.01 28.38
N ARG A 215 21.11 0.26 27.50
CA ARG A 215 20.17 1.38 27.55
C ARG A 215 18.77 0.90 27.14
N PRO A 216 17.70 1.56 27.63
CA PRO A 216 16.37 1.33 27.10
C PRO A 216 16.31 1.53 25.58
N LEU A 217 15.57 0.67 24.90
CA LEU A 217 15.31 0.76 23.47
C LEU A 217 14.22 1.81 23.22
N ALA A 218 14.49 2.78 22.35
CA ALA A 218 13.47 3.73 21.92
C ALA A 218 12.41 3.03 21.05
N ILE A 219 11.13 3.22 21.37
CA ILE A 219 10.01 2.66 20.62
C ILE A 219 9.36 3.79 19.84
N HIS A 220 9.45 3.71 18.51
CA HIS A 220 8.92 4.72 17.61
C HIS A 220 7.45 4.42 17.23
N ASN A 221 6.66 5.47 17.05
CA ASN A 221 5.30 5.35 16.52
C ASN A 221 5.35 4.86 15.08
N GLY A 222 4.75 3.71 14.81
CA GLY A 222 4.82 3.05 13.51
C GLY A 222 4.08 3.80 12.39
N VAL A 223 4.17 3.27 11.17
CA VAL A 223 3.68 3.91 9.93
C VAL A 223 3.04 2.88 9.00
N HIS A 224 2.13 3.32 8.14
CA HIS A 224 1.62 2.50 7.03
C HIS A 224 2.71 2.26 5.97
N ASP A 225 2.84 1.01 5.49
CA ASP A 225 3.91 0.58 4.58
C ASP A 225 4.07 1.47 3.33
N SER A 226 2.96 1.79 2.65
CA SER A 226 2.96 2.56 1.41
C SER A 226 3.30 4.02 1.67
N ASN A 227 2.94 4.55 2.84
CA ASN A 227 3.32 5.90 3.25
C ASN A 227 4.79 5.98 3.66
N ALA A 228 5.34 4.91 4.23
CA ALA A 228 6.78 4.82 4.48
C ALA A 228 7.56 4.88 3.16
N ALA A 229 7.16 4.07 2.17
CA ALA A 229 7.77 4.09 0.84
C ALA A 229 7.65 5.48 0.17
N LEU A 230 6.48 6.12 0.26
CA LEU A 230 6.28 7.49 -0.25
C LEU A 230 7.21 8.49 0.44
N HIS A 231 7.35 8.41 1.77
CA HIS A 231 8.25 9.27 2.55
C HIS A 231 9.71 9.12 2.11
N ALA A 232 10.14 7.89 1.85
CA ALA A 232 11.50 7.58 1.40
C ALA A 232 11.89 8.32 0.11
N TYR A 233 10.93 8.59 -0.78
CA TYR A 233 11.16 9.34 -2.02
C TYR A 233 11.00 10.85 -1.83
N ARG A 234 9.97 11.30 -1.12
CA ARG A 234 9.69 12.74 -0.94
C ARG A 234 10.81 13.48 -0.21
N ARG A 235 11.49 12.81 0.72
CA ARG A 235 12.61 13.38 1.47
C ARG A 235 13.86 13.65 0.62
N GLN A 236 13.93 13.16 -0.61
CA GLN A 236 15.14 13.24 -1.44
C GLN A 236 15.26 14.54 -2.24
N GLY A 237 14.32 15.47 -2.09
CA GLY A 237 14.41 16.79 -2.73
C GLY A 237 14.18 16.77 -4.25
N LEU A 238 13.47 15.77 -4.77
CA LEU A 238 13.16 15.61 -6.20
C LEU A 238 12.07 16.58 -6.71
N GLY A 239 11.56 17.46 -5.85
CA GLY A 239 10.36 18.26 -6.11
C GLY A 239 9.08 17.43 -5.97
N PRO A 240 7.96 17.90 -6.54
CA PRO A 240 6.73 17.11 -6.59
C PRO A 240 6.93 15.83 -7.42
N VAL A 241 6.42 14.70 -6.92
CA VAL A 241 6.59 13.38 -7.54
C VAL A 241 5.30 12.58 -7.50
N THR A 242 5.08 11.78 -8.53
CA THR A 242 4.12 10.67 -8.53
C THR A 242 4.88 9.38 -8.27
N VAL A 243 4.44 8.59 -7.29
CA VAL A 243 5.04 7.28 -6.99
C VAL A 243 4.14 6.19 -7.54
N VAL A 244 4.72 5.27 -8.29
CA VAL A 244 4.06 4.09 -8.85
C VAL A 244 4.69 2.86 -8.23
N SER A 245 3.94 2.18 -7.35
CA SER A 245 4.33 0.86 -6.82
C SER A 245 3.74 -0.23 -7.70
N THR A 246 4.55 -1.20 -8.11
CA THR A 246 4.18 -2.27 -9.04
C THR A 246 4.35 -3.66 -8.43
N GLY A 247 3.38 -4.05 -7.60
CA GLY A 247 3.27 -5.39 -7.00
C GLY A 247 2.05 -6.16 -7.51
N THR A 248 1.45 -6.98 -6.63
CA THR A 248 0.14 -7.60 -6.88
C THR A 248 -0.89 -6.55 -7.26
N TRP A 249 -0.89 -5.45 -6.51
CA TRP A 249 -1.54 -4.20 -6.87
C TRP A 249 -0.53 -3.27 -7.51
N VAL A 250 -0.98 -2.56 -8.53
CA VAL A 250 -0.34 -1.35 -9.01
C VAL A 250 -1.05 -0.19 -8.32
N VAL A 251 -0.28 0.65 -7.64
CA VAL A 251 -0.76 1.80 -6.86
C VAL A 251 -0.03 3.04 -7.35
N VAL A 252 -0.78 4.04 -7.81
CA VAL A 252 -0.25 5.32 -8.29
C VAL A 252 -0.67 6.40 -7.30
N LEU A 253 0.31 7.02 -6.64
CA LEU A 253 0.11 8.07 -5.65
C LEU A 253 0.59 9.40 -6.22
N ASN A 254 -0.31 10.38 -6.32
CA ASN A 254 0.03 11.73 -6.81
C ASN A 254 -0.52 12.80 -5.85
N PRO A 255 0.31 13.30 -4.91
CA PRO A 255 -0.09 14.36 -3.98
C PRO A 255 -0.63 15.65 -4.64
N ASP A 256 -0.22 15.95 -5.88
CA ASP A 256 -0.64 17.17 -6.59
C ASP A 256 -2.01 17.05 -7.29
N CYS A 257 -2.60 15.85 -7.31
CA CYS A 257 -3.89 15.65 -7.96
C CYS A 257 -5.00 16.37 -7.17
N PRO A 258 -5.85 17.20 -7.81
CA PRO A 258 -7.01 17.78 -7.14
C PRO A 258 -7.97 16.69 -6.66
N LEU A 259 -8.48 16.81 -5.43
CA LEU A 259 -9.43 15.84 -4.87
C LEU A 259 -10.73 15.75 -5.68
N GLU A 260 -11.10 16.83 -6.38
CA GLU A 260 -12.27 16.92 -7.25
C GLU A 260 -12.13 16.09 -8.53
N ALA A 261 -10.90 15.70 -8.90
CA ALA A 261 -10.64 14.82 -10.05
C ALA A 261 -10.91 13.35 -9.73
N LEU A 262 -11.09 12.99 -8.45
CA LEU A 262 -11.24 11.60 -8.05
C LEU A 262 -12.63 11.05 -8.34
N ASP A 263 -12.64 9.89 -9.00
CA ASP A 263 -13.85 9.17 -9.36
C ASP A 263 -13.94 7.86 -8.56
N ARG A 264 -14.95 7.79 -7.69
CA ARG A 264 -15.21 6.62 -6.82
C ARG A 264 -15.42 5.32 -7.61
N ASP A 265 -15.91 5.41 -8.84
CA ASP A 265 -16.24 4.25 -9.68
C ASP A 265 -15.02 3.75 -10.47
N ARG A 266 -13.84 4.36 -10.25
CA ARG A 266 -12.58 4.06 -10.96
C ARG A 266 -11.42 3.70 -10.04
N ASP A 267 -11.75 3.19 -8.84
CA ASP A 267 -10.77 2.78 -7.82
C ASP A 267 -9.78 3.92 -7.46
N MET A 268 -10.32 5.15 -7.47
CA MET A 268 -9.63 6.35 -7.01
C MET A 268 -10.03 6.65 -5.57
N LEU A 269 -9.04 6.97 -4.75
CA LEU A 269 -9.19 7.20 -3.32
C LEU A 269 -8.15 8.19 -2.79
N VAL A 270 -8.24 8.57 -1.53
CA VAL A 270 -7.22 9.40 -0.87
C VAL A 270 -6.57 8.59 0.25
N ASN A 271 -5.25 8.44 0.17
CA ASN A 271 -4.39 8.14 1.30
C ASN A 271 -4.02 9.43 2.04
N VAL A 272 -3.38 9.35 3.19
CA VAL A 272 -2.83 10.53 3.88
C VAL A 272 -1.37 10.26 4.19
N ASP A 273 -0.50 11.23 3.93
CA ASP A 273 0.92 11.12 4.26
C ASP A 273 1.19 11.35 5.75
N VAL A 274 2.44 11.11 6.17
CA VAL A 274 2.89 11.28 7.55
C VAL A 274 2.86 12.74 8.04
N ASP A 275 2.72 13.71 7.14
CA ASP A 275 2.62 15.14 7.41
C ASP A 275 1.17 15.65 7.24
N VAL A 276 0.19 14.74 7.30
CA VAL A 276 -1.27 15.01 7.25
C VAL A 276 -1.77 15.45 5.86
N GLY A 277 -0.91 15.47 4.85
CA GLY A 277 -1.28 15.84 3.49
C GLY A 277 -2.12 14.77 2.80
N PRO A 278 -3.21 15.12 2.08
CA PRO A 278 -3.94 14.16 1.28
C PRO A 278 -3.05 13.66 0.13
N VAL A 279 -3.09 12.36 -0.10
CA VAL A 279 -2.39 11.66 -1.18
C VAL A 279 -3.42 10.96 -2.06
N PRO A 280 -3.99 11.68 -3.04
CA PRO A 280 -4.74 11.07 -4.12
C PRO A 280 -4.05 9.82 -4.66
N THR A 281 -4.83 8.78 -4.86
CA THR A 281 -4.35 7.46 -5.25
C THR A 281 -5.32 6.82 -6.22
N ILE A 282 -4.78 6.15 -7.25
CA ILE A 282 -5.55 5.29 -8.15
C ILE A 282 -4.85 3.93 -8.22
N ARG A 283 -5.61 2.84 -8.29
CA ARG A 283 -5.07 1.48 -8.22
C ARG A 283 -5.71 0.54 -9.22
N PHE A 284 -5.04 -0.56 -9.53
CA PHE A 284 -5.61 -1.74 -10.19
C PHE A 284 -4.75 -2.97 -9.87
N MET A 285 -5.24 -4.19 -10.11
CA MET A 285 -4.50 -5.42 -9.78
C MET A 285 -3.45 -5.81 -10.82
N GLY A 286 -2.57 -4.88 -11.21
CA GLY A 286 -1.69 -5.05 -12.36
C GLY A 286 -0.80 -6.30 -12.33
N GLY A 287 -0.30 -6.72 -11.16
CA GLY A 287 0.47 -7.97 -11.06
C GLY A 287 -0.37 -9.22 -11.27
N ARG A 288 -1.61 -9.23 -10.75
CA ARG A 288 -2.56 -10.34 -10.97
C ARG A 288 -3.02 -10.40 -12.43
N GLU A 289 -3.30 -9.25 -13.02
CA GLU A 289 -3.70 -9.15 -14.42
C GLU A 289 -2.54 -9.52 -15.36
N PHE A 290 -1.31 -9.10 -15.05
CA PHE A 290 -0.12 -9.56 -15.76
C PHE A 290 0.00 -11.08 -15.74
N ALA A 291 -0.15 -11.71 -14.57
CA ALA A 291 -0.07 -13.17 -14.45
C ALA A 291 -1.18 -13.88 -15.24
N ALA A 292 -2.41 -13.35 -15.21
CA ALA A 292 -3.53 -13.91 -15.96
C ALA A 292 -3.32 -13.79 -17.48
N ILE A 293 -2.91 -12.61 -17.95
CA ILE A 293 -2.68 -12.35 -19.37
C ILE A 293 -1.48 -13.16 -19.86
N SER A 294 -0.37 -13.20 -19.12
CA SER A 294 0.87 -13.89 -19.51
C SER A 294 0.83 -15.41 -19.34
N ALA A 295 -0.24 -15.95 -18.73
CA ALA A 295 -0.33 -17.37 -18.34
C ALA A 295 0.74 -17.80 -17.31
N GLY A 296 1.06 -16.90 -16.37
CA GLY A 296 2.02 -17.16 -15.30
C GLY A 296 3.48 -17.07 -15.73
N TRP A 297 3.79 -16.31 -16.79
CA TRP A 297 5.16 -16.13 -17.29
C TRP A 297 6.12 -15.71 -16.17
N GLN A 298 7.30 -16.31 -16.17
CA GLN A 298 8.38 -16.00 -15.23
C GLN A 298 9.62 -15.58 -16.03
N GLY A 299 10.30 -14.53 -15.55
CA GLY A 299 11.53 -14.02 -16.17
C GLY A 299 11.32 -12.79 -17.06
N PRO A 300 12.41 -12.29 -17.67
CA PRO A 300 12.38 -11.05 -18.43
C PRO A 300 11.49 -11.16 -19.68
N VAL A 301 10.87 -10.04 -20.04
CA VAL A 301 10.11 -9.90 -21.29
C VAL A 301 11.06 -9.43 -22.39
N ASP A 302 11.16 -10.18 -23.48
CA ASP A 302 12.00 -9.84 -24.63
C ASP A 302 11.44 -8.64 -25.41
N GLY A 303 12.26 -7.61 -25.62
CA GLY A 303 11.90 -6.43 -26.40
C GLY A 303 11.50 -6.77 -27.85
N ALA A 304 12.09 -7.81 -28.47
CA ALA A 304 11.66 -8.20 -29.81
C ALA A 304 10.23 -8.77 -29.82
N ALA A 305 9.80 -9.45 -28.75
CA ALA A 305 8.42 -9.89 -28.59
C ALA A 305 7.46 -8.71 -28.39
N VAL A 306 7.89 -7.66 -27.67
CA VAL A 306 7.14 -6.40 -27.54
C VAL A 306 6.91 -5.74 -28.90
N GLN A 307 7.97 -5.61 -29.72
CA GLN A 307 7.80 -5.02 -31.06
C GLN A 307 6.86 -5.86 -31.94
N ARG A 308 7.00 -7.20 -31.94
CA ARG A 308 6.07 -8.08 -32.68
C ARG A 308 4.63 -7.96 -32.22
N ALA A 309 4.39 -7.81 -30.92
CA ALA A 309 3.06 -7.60 -30.36
C ALA A 309 2.43 -6.28 -30.86
N ILE A 310 3.23 -5.21 -30.89
CA ILE A 310 2.83 -3.90 -31.41
C ILE A 310 2.50 -3.99 -32.91
N ASP A 311 3.42 -4.53 -33.72
CA ASP A 311 3.27 -4.60 -35.18
C ASP A 311 2.06 -5.42 -35.62
N ALA A 312 1.75 -6.48 -34.87
CA ALA A 312 0.60 -7.34 -35.14
C ALA A 312 -0.71 -6.86 -34.49
N GLY A 313 -0.69 -5.73 -33.76
CA GLY A 313 -1.87 -5.20 -33.08
C GLY A 313 -2.45 -6.16 -32.02
N MET A 314 -1.61 -6.98 -31.39
CA MET A 314 -2.04 -7.90 -30.33
C MET A 314 -2.25 -7.13 -29.04
N MET A 315 -3.47 -7.13 -28.49
CA MET A 315 -3.82 -6.33 -27.32
C MET A 315 -4.56 -7.17 -26.28
N ALA A 316 -4.33 -6.87 -25.00
CA ALA A 316 -5.25 -7.25 -23.94
C ALA A 316 -6.14 -6.04 -23.59
N LEU A 317 -7.45 -6.26 -23.52
CA LEU A 317 -8.41 -5.23 -23.12
C LEU A 317 -8.92 -5.53 -21.70
N PRO A 318 -9.09 -4.51 -20.84
CA PRO A 318 -9.47 -4.68 -19.45
C PRO A 318 -10.91 -5.20 -19.28
N SER A 319 -11.26 -5.83 -18.16
CA SER A 319 -10.41 -6.10 -16.98
C SER A 319 -10.20 -7.60 -16.73
N PHE A 320 -8.99 -8.00 -16.33
CA PHE A 320 -8.66 -9.39 -15.99
C PHE A 320 -8.77 -9.69 -14.48
N ALA A 321 -9.06 -8.68 -13.67
CA ALA A 321 -9.27 -8.81 -12.23
C ALA A 321 -10.34 -7.81 -11.73
N PRO A 322 -10.97 -8.04 -10.57
CA PRO A 322 -11.88 -7.08 -9.96
C PRO A 322 -11.18 -5.76 -9.59
N GLY A 323 -11.93 -4.65 -9.65
CA GLY A 323 -11.43 -3.31 -9.31
C GLY A 323 -10.79 -2.58 -10.50
N GLY A 324 -10.00 -1.56 -10.19
CA GLY A 324 -9.29 -0.77 -11.19
C GLY A 324 -10.10 0.36 -11.83
N PRO A 325 -9.46 1.17 -12.70
CA PRO A 325 -10.11 2.28 -13.41
C PRO A 325 -11.20 1.86 -14.42
N MET A 326 -11.37 0.55 -14.66
CA MET A 326 -12.27 -0.04 -15.64
C MET A 326 -12.94 -1.33 -15.12
N PRO A 327 -13.69 -1.26 -14.00
CA PRO A 327 -14.11 -2.44 -13.26
C PRO A 327 -15.26 -3.22 -13.91
N SER A 328 -16.02 -2.60 -14.81
CA SER A 328 -17.27 -3.15 -15.39
C SER A 328 -17.06 -4.03 -16.63
N ARG A 329 -15.85 -4.52 -16.87
CA ARG A 329 -15.49 -5.19 -18.13
C ARG A 329 -14.83 -6.53 -17.93
N SER A 330 -15.17 -7.48 -18.80
CA SER A 330 -14.50 -8.78 -18.88
C SER A 330 -13.31 -8.71 -19.84
N GLY A 331 -12.14 -9.05 -19.33
CA GLY A 331 -10.89 -9.00 -20.06
C GLY A 331 -10.86 -9.96 -21.23
N ARG A 332 -10.24 -9.53 -22.33
CA ARG A 332 -10.09 -10.35 -23.55
C ARG A 332 -8.84 -9.98 -24.34
N LEU A 333 -8.33 -10.95 -25.10
CA LEU A 333 -7.28 -10.72 -26.08
C LEU A 333 -7.88 -10.35 -27.44
N VAL A 334 -7.22 -9.46 -28.16
CA VAL A 334 -7.55 -9.01 -29.52
C VAL A 334 -6.32 -9.17 -30.41
N GLY A 335 -6.54 -9.44 -31.70
CA GLY A 335 -5.49 -9.76 -32.67
C GLY A 335 -5.37 -11.27 -32.88
N ARG A 336 -4.29 -11.69 -33.53
CA ARG A 336 -3.99 -13.12 -33.67
C ARG A 336 -3.57 -13.73 -32.34
N THR A 337 -3.63 -15.06 -32.23
CA THR A 337 -3.15 -15.77 -31.05
C THR A 337 -1.64 -15.53 -30.86
N PRO A 338 -1.21 -15.03 -29.69
CA PRO A 338 0.21 -14.86 -29.38
C PRO A 338 0.87 -16.19 -29.00
N ASP A 339 2.17 -16.34 -29.29
CA ASP A 339 3.00 -17.36 -28.64
C ASP A 339 3.27 -17.01 -27.16
N ALA A 340 4.01 -17.85 -26.42
CA ALA A 340 4.24 -17.63 -24.99
C ALA A 340 5.01 -16.32 -24.69
N GLY A 341 6.01 -15.97 -25.49
CA GLY A 341 6.79 -14.74 -25.31
C GLY A 341 5.99 -13.50 -25.72
N GLU A 342 5.25 -13.58 -26.82
CA GLU A 342 4.31 -12.54 -27.24
C GLU A 342 3.21 -12.33 -26.21
N ARG A 343 2.75 -13.39 -25.54
CA ARG A 343 1.73 -13.29 -24.49
C ARG A 343 2.25 -12.56 -23.25
N ALA A 344 3.51 -12.77 -22.86
CA ALA A 344 4.17 -11.99 -21.82
C ALA A 344 4.38 -10.51 -22.24
N ALA A 345 4.73 -10.27 -23.50
CA ALA A 345 4.84 -8.93 -24.05
C ALA A 345 3.51 -8.17 -24.07
N VAL A 346 2.41 -8.83 -24.48
CA VAL A 346 1.05 -8.27 -24.42
C VAL A 346 0.64 -7.95 -22.99
N ALA A 347 0.99 -8.80 -22.01
CA ALA A 347 0.74 -8.53 -20.60
C ALA A 347 1.51 -7.29 -20.09
N LEU A 348 2.77 -7.13 -20.49
CA LEU A 348 3.56 -5.96 -20.11
C LEU A 348 3.02 -4.67 -20.76
N LEU A 349 2.70 -4.71 -22.06
CA LEU A 349 2.07 -3.61 -22.78
C LEU A 349 0.74 -3.21 -22.14
N TYR A 350 -0.08 -4.19 -21.74
CA TYR A 350 -1.33 -3.94 -21.02
C TYR A 350 -1.12 -3.17 -19.72
N VAL A 351 -0.18 -3.61 -18.88
CA VAL A 351 0.13 -2.92 -17.62
C VAL A 351 0.63 -1.50 -17.89
N ALA A 352 1.50 -1.31 -18.90
CA ALA A 352 1.97 0.02 -19.30
C ALA A 352 0.82 0.94 -19.75
N LEU A 353 -0.14 0.42 -20.54
CA LEU A 353 -1.30 1.19 -21.00
C LEU A 353 -2.30 1.51 -19.89
N MET A 354 -2.53 0.57 -18.97
CA MET A 354 -3.35 0.82 -17.77
C MET A 354 -2.69 1.85 -16.86
N LEU A 355 -1.37 1.81 -16.68
CA LEU A 355 -0.62 2.82 -15.93
C LEU A 355 -0.66 4.19 -16.61
N ASP A 356 -0.44 4.24 -17.93
CA ASP A 356 -0.55 5.46 -18.71
C ASP A 356 -1.95 6.09 -18.59
N LEU A 357 -3.01 5.27 -18.59
CA LEU A 357 -4.36 5.73 -18.29
C LEU A 357 -4.48 6.25 -16.84
N CYS A 358 -3.97 5.51 -15.85
CA CYS A 358 -4.01 5.92 -14.44
C CYS A 358 -3.33 7.27 -14.20
N LEU A 359 -2.17 7.49 -14.83
CA LEU A 359 -1.41 8.74 -14.77
C LEU A 359 -2.21 9.91 -15.36
N ASP A 360 -2.98 9.71 -16.43
CA ASP A 360 -3.89 10.72 -16.96
C ASP A 360 -5.01 11.04 -15.96
N LEU A 361 -5.66 10.02 -15.40
CA LEU A 361 -6.81 10.19 -14.50
C LEU A 361 -6.45 10.87 -13.19
N ILE A 362 -5.24 10.60 -12.69
CA ILE A 362 -4.74 11.22 -11.48
C ILE A 362 -3.97 12.52 -11.77
N HIS A 363 -4.11 13.08 -12.97
CA HIS A 363 -3.51 14.35 -13.38
C HIS A 363 -1.99 14.42 -13.09
N SER A 364 -1.28 13.31 -13.32
CA SER A 364 0.16 13.24 -13.10
C SER A 364 0.92 13.92 -14.23
N SER A 365 1.55 15.06 -13.93
CA SER A 365 2.48 15.78 -14.82
C SER A 365 3.86 16.00 -14.20
N ASN A 366 4.06 15.55 -12.97
CA ASN A 366 5.32 15.66 -12.22
C ASN A 366 6.23 14.46 -12.50
N THR A 367 7.42 14.42 -11.90
CA THR A 367 8.36 13.30 -12.08
C THR A 367 7.73 12.00 -11.54
N VAL A 368 7.76 10.93 -12.35
CA VAL A 368 7.20 9.63 -11.97
C VAL A 368 8.32 8.70 -11.51
N ILE A 369 8.20 8.17 -10.30
CA ILE A 369 9.09 7.12 -9.77
C ILE A 369 8.38 5.78 -9.89
N VAL A 370 8.94 4.85 -10.65
CA VAL A 370 8.40 3.50 -10.83
C VAL A 370 9.22 2.52 -9.99
N ASP A 371 8.56 1.89 -9.04
CA ASP A 371 9.11 0.94 -8.08
C ASP A 371 8.33 -0.38 -8.11
N GLY A 372 8.94 -1.47 -7.66
CA GLY A 372 8.30 -2.79 -7.56
C GLY A 372 8.63 -3.79 -8.67
N GLY A 373 8.16 -5.02 -8.47
CA GLY A 373 8.60 -6.20 -9.19
C GLY A 373 8.22 -6.25 -10.67
N LEU A 374 7.12 -5.61 -11.10
CA LEU A 374 6.77 -5.60 -12.54
C LEU A 374 7.72 -4.73 -13.38
N ASN A 375 8.44 -3.80 -12.74
CA ASN A 375 9.47 -3.00 -13.38
C ASN A 375 10.88 -3.62 -13.25
N THR A 376 10.99 -4.90 -12.86
CA THR A 376 12.29 -5.60 -12.84
C THR A 376 12.95 -5.53 -14.22
N GLY A 377 14.15 -4.95 -14.30
CA GLY A 377 14.85 -4.72 -15.57
C GLY A 377 14.47 -3.43 -16.30
N GLY A 378 13.61 -2.58 -15.72
CA GLY A 378 13.36 -1.20 -16.15
C GLY A 378 12.51 -1.02 -17.42
N LEU A 379 12.06 -2.11 -18.06
CA LEU A 379 11.34 -2.04 -19.34
C LEU A 379 9.96 -1.39 -19.22
N LEU A 380 9.23 -1.62 -18.12
CA LEU A 380 7.92 -1.00 -17.87
C LEU A 380 8.04 0.53 -17.80
N ALA A 381 8.98 1.04 -16.99
CA ALA A 381 9.24 2.46 -16.90
C ALA A 381 9.74 3.04 -18.24
N SER A 382 10.55 2.28 -18.99
CA SER A 382 11.06 2.71 -20.30
C SER A 382 9.94 2.86 -21.34
N LEU A 383 8.93 1.97 -21.31
CA LEU A 383 7.72 2.07 -22.14
C LEU A 383 6.90 3.32 -21.79
N LEU A 384 6.69 3.58 -20.49
CA LEU A 384 5.97 4.76 -20.02
C LEU A 384 6.68 6.06 -20.40
N ALA A 385 8.01 6.12 -20.22
CA ALA A 385 8.83 7.25 -20.64
C ALA A 385 8.76 7.50 -22.16
N GLN A 386 8.60 6.44 -22.97
CA GLN A 386 8.37 6.60 -24.41
C GLN A 386 6.95 7.12 -24.71
N LEU A 387 5.93 6.69 -23.97
CA LEU A 387 4.54 7.14 -24.14
C LEU A 387 4.31 8.58 -23.68
N ARG A 388 5.16 9.08 -22.77
CA ARG A 388 5.05 10.39 -22.11
C ARG A 388 6.36 11.18 -22.21
N PRO A 389 6.76 11.63 -23.41
CA PRO A 389 8.09 12.23 -23.64
C PRO A 389 8.33 13.54 -22.87
N GLU A 390 7.28 14.24 -22.46
CA GLU A 390 7.36 15.51 -21.71
C GLU A 390 7.44 15.30 -20.18
N GLN A 391 7.38 14.05 -19.70
CA GLN A 391 7.37 13.72 -18.28
C GLN A 391 8.63 12.92 -17.92
N ALA A 392 9.28 13.30 -16.82
CA ALA A 392 10.47 12.58 -16.34
C ALA A 392 10.06 11.28 -15.64
N PHE A 393 10.79 10.19 -15.93
CA PHE A 393 10.64 8.90 -15.27
C PHE A 393 11.93 8.52 -14.55
N MET A 394 11.78 7.99 -13.35
CA MET A 394 12.86 7.46 -12.53
C MET A 394 12.52 6.05 -12.06
N GLN A 395 13.54 5.26 -11.78
CA GLN A 395 13.43 3.91 -11.24
C GLN A 395 13.80 3.93 -9.75
N GLY A 396 12.94 3.31 -8.92
CA GLY A 396 13.21 3.16 -7.49
C GLY A 396 14.54 2.45 -7.21
N ALA A 397 15.26 2.91 -6.19
CA ALA A 397 16.60 2.43 -5.87
C ALA A 397 16.62 1.16 -5.01
N SER A 398 15.58 0.93 -4.20
CA SER A 398 15.52 -0.19 -3.24
C SER A 398 14.19 -0.93 -3.34
N LEU A 399 14.26 -2.26 -3.36
CA LEU A 399 13.08 -3.14 -3.30
C LEU A 399 12.41 -3.14 -1.90
N GLU A 400 13.05 -2.54 -0.89
CA GLU A 400 12.58 -2.53 0.50
C GLU A 400 12.13 -1.12 0.95
N GLY A 401 11.47 -0.38 0.04
CA GLY A 401 11.08 1.02 0.23
C GLY A 401 10.29 1.31 1.51
N SER A 402 9.40 0.40 1.93
CA SER A 402 8.63 0.54 3.18
C SER A 402 9.54 0.56 4.40
N ALA A 403 10.45 -0.40 4.50
CA ALA A 403 11.39 -0.50 5.62
C ALA A 403 12.40 0.66 5.63
N THR A 404 12.91 1.04 4.45
CA THR A 404 13.81 2.21 4.29
C THR A 404 13.13 3.50 4.72
N GLY A 405 11.86 3.71 4.35
CA GLY A 405 11.10 4.89 4.76
C GLY A 405 10.80 4.94 6.25
N ALA A 406 10.46 3.79 6.85
CA ALA A 406 10.23 3.69 8.28
C ALA A 406 11.53 3.96 9.08
N ALA A 407 12.67 3.43 8.62
CA ALA A 407 13.97 3.78 9.18
C ALA A 407 14.21 5.29 9.10
N ALA A 408 14.06 5.90 7.92
CA ALA A 408 14.23 7.34 7.73
C ALA A 408 13.41 8.18 8.73
N LEU A 409 12.13 7.85 8.94
CA LEU A 409 11.27 8.52 9.91
C LEU A 409 11.81 8.40 11.34
N ALA A 410 12.30 7.22 11.74
CA ALA A 410 12.87 7.00 13.06
C ALA A 410 14.15 7.83 13.28
N PHE A 411 15.07 7.86 12.30
CA PHE A 411 16.29 8.67 12.37
C PHE A 411 15.98 10.18 12.42
N GLU A 412 15.07 10.65 11.57
CA GLU A 412 14.66 12.06 11.52
C GLU A 412 14.04 12.53 12.84
N SER A 413 13.23 11.68 13.47
CA SER A 413 12.55 12.01 14.73
C SER A 413 13.50 12.36 15.89
N VAL A 414 14.74 11.86 15.82
CA VAL A 414 15.80 12.11 16.82
C VAL A 414 16.89 13.03 16.28
N GLY A 415 16.60 13.77 15.20
CA GLY A 415 17.50 14.77 14.62
C GLY A 415 18.73 14.18 13.94
N ARG A 416 18.65 12.94 13.45
CA ARG A 416 19.76 12.27 12.73
C ARG A 416 19.45 12.16 11.26
N GLU A 417 20.44 12.43 10.43
CA GLU A 417 20.35 12.16 9.00
C GLU A 417 20.33 10.65 8.73
N PHE A 418 19.64 10.27 7.66
CA PHE A 418 19.59 8.91 7.14
C PHE A 418 19.86 8.97 5.63
N ALA A 419 20.87 8.25 5.17
CA ALA A 419 21.15 8.16 3.74
C ALA A 419 20.15 7.21 3.07
N ALA A 420 19.61 7.62 1.93
CA ALA A 420 18.80 6.77 1.06
C ALA A 420 19.40 6.82 -0.34
N GLU A 421 19.42 5.67 -1.02
CA GLU A 421 19.90 5.61 -2.39
C GLU A 421 18.92 6.36 -3.31
N PRO A 422 19.43 7.26 -4.16
CA PRO A 422 18.56 8.05 -5.02
C PRO A 422 17.99 7.22 -6.17
N PRO A 423 16.73 7.45 -6.58
CA PRO A 423 16.20 6.80 -7.76
C PRO A 423 16.99 7.23 -9.00
N GLU A 424 17.05 6.34 -10.00
CA GLU A 424 17.86 6.56 -11.20
C GLU A 424 16.99 7.03 -12.38
N PRO A 425 17.47 7.95 -13.25
CA PRO A 425 16.74 8.34 -14.44
C PRO A 425 16.50 7.18 -15.41
N VAL A 426 15.26 7.05 -15.91
CA VAL A 426 14.89 6.03 -16.89
C VAL A 426 15.05 6.57 -18.29
N LYS A 427 15.65 5.77 -19.18
CA LYS A 427 15.73 6.08 -20.61
C LYS A 427 14.48 5.56 -21.31
N ALA A 428 13.85 6.42 -22.13
CA ALA A 428 12.74 6.01 -22.97
C ALA A 428 13.13 4.84 -23.89
N ALA A 429 12.20 3.89 -24.02
CA ALA A 429 12.30 2.83 -25.01
C ALA A 429 12.21 3.39 -26.45
N ARG A 430 12.48 2.53 -27.44
CA ARG A 430 12.51 2.91 -28.87
C ARG A 430 11.67 1.96 -29.72
N PHE A 431 10.48 1.61 -29.25
CA PHE A 431 9.56 0.78 -30.02
C PHE A 431 8.88 1.58 -31.13
N THR A 432 8.79 1.02 -32.33
CA THR A 432 8.11 1.67 -33.44
C THR A 432 6.60 1.61 -33.22
N ASN A 433 5.88 2.71 -33.49
CA ASN A 433 4.42 2.80 -33.43
C ASN A 433 3.77 2.54 -32.04
N LEU A 434 4.51 2.69 -30.94
CA LEU A 434 3.95 2.48 -29.58
C LEU A 434 2.82 3.47 -29.25
N ALA A 435 2.92 4.73 -29.67
CA ALA A 435 1.86 5.72 -29.46
C ALA A 435 0.58 5.35 -30.24
N GLY A 436 0.71 4.94 -31.51
CA GLY A 436 -0.44 4.46 -32.30
C GLY A 436 -1.08 3.21 -31.71
N TYR A 437 -0.27 2.31 -31.13
CA TYR A 437 -0.77 1.15 -30.38
C TYR A 437 -1.57 1.56 -29.14
N ARG A 438 -1.09 2.53 -28.34
CA ARG A 438 -1.84 3.10 -27.21
C ARG A 438 -3.17 3.69 -27.68
N ASP A 439 -3.16 4.48 -28.74
CA ASP A 439 -4.35 5.18 -29.22
C ASP A 439 -5.40 4.17 -29.71
N GLY A 440 -4.99 3.14 -30.46
CA GLY A 440 -5.86 2.04 -30.87
C GLY A 440 -6.43 1.23 -29.68
N TRP A 441 -5.63 1.03 -28.63
CA TRP A 441 -6.12 0.43 -27.39
C TRP A 441 -7.18 1.32 -26.70
N ARG A 442 -6.92 2.63 -26.58
CA ARG A 442 -7.86 3.60 -25.99
C ARG A 442 -9.18 3.63 -26.77
N ASP A 443 -9.15 3.58 -28.09
CA ASP A 443 -10.34 3.53 -28.94
C ASP A 443 -11.18 2.27 -28.73
N LEU A 444 -10.53 1.10 -28.69
CA LEU A 444 -11.23 -0.18 -28.44
C LEU A 444 -11.87 -0.20 -27.05
N VAL A 445 -11.16 0.36 -26.08
CA VAL A 445 -11.61 0.53 -24.71
C VAL A 445 -12.75 1.56 -24.65
N ALA A 446 -12.73 2.67 -25.35
CA ALA A 446 -13.83 3.64 -25.36
C ALA A 446 -15.08 3.11 -26.10
N GLY A 447 -14.89 2.54 -27.29
CA GLY A 447 -15.96 2.08 -28.18
C GLY A 447 -16.76 0.87 -27.67
N THR A 448 -16.22 0.10 -26.73
CA THR A 448 -16.98 -0.96 -26.04
C THR A 448 -17.91 -0.43 -24.94
N ALA A 449 -17.65 0.77 -24.38
CA ALA A 449 -18.52 1.39 -23.37
C ALA A 449 -19.90 1.75 -23.94
N GLY A 450 -19.95 2.29 -25.16
CA GLY A 450 -21.19 2.69 -25.82
C GLY A 450 -22.11 1.52 -26.19
N LYS A 451 -21.58 0.30 -26.31
CA LYS A 451 -22.40 -0.91 -26.60
C LYS A 451 -22.91 -1.61 -25.33
N ALA A 452 -22.24 -1.43 -24.19
CA ALA A 452 -22.67 -1.96 -22.90
C ALA A 452 -23.75 -1.10 -22.23
N ALA A 453 -23.76 0.21 -22.45
CA ALA A 453 -24.81 1.12 -21.96
C ALA A 453 -26.11 1.11 -22.79
N ALA A 454 -26.10 0.43 -23.94
CA ALA A 454 -27.24 0.30 -24.86
C ALA A 454 -27.97 -1.07 -24.74
N ARG A 455 -27.65 -1.84 -23.71
CA ARG A 455 -28.32 -3.09 -23.31
C ARG A 455 -28.73 -2.97 -21.85
#